data_AF-A0AAW0L6P5-F1
#
_entry.id   AF-A0AAW0L6P5-F1
#
_cell.length_a   1.000
_cell.length_b   1.000
_cell.length_c   1.000
_cell.angle_alpha   90.00
_cell.angle_beta   90.00
_cell.angle_gamma   90.00
#
_symmetry.space_group_name_H-M   'P 1'
#
loop_
_entity.id
_entity.type
_entity.pdbx_description
1 polymer ?
#
loop_
_entity_poly.entity_id
_entity_poly.type
_entity_poly.pdbx_seq_one_letter_code
_entity_poly.pdbx_strand_id
1 'polypeptide(L)'
;MGKLLNLMGQDPTISHEAGKFMIWLIPALFAYGTLQALVRYFQTQSLIIPLLISSCVTLCFHIPLCWVLVYNSRLGHLGAALAIGMSYWLNVILLGLHMKYTSASSKTRVPISMEIFRGIGEFFRFAIPFAIMICLEWWSFELLILLSGLLPNPTLETSVLSVCLSTISTLYMIPDGIAAAASRSVFGYVFSNDMEVVDYVTTMAPLVCLSVILDNLHGVLSGIARGCGWQDLGAYVNVGAYYLCGLPIAAILGFWLQMRGQGLWIGILVGASVQALLLSIITSCTNWEKQASKARQRMLEGRSSVENRLT
;
A
#
# COMPACT_ATOMS: atom_id res chain seq x y z
N MET A 1 1.33 20.33 7.48
CA MET A 1 1.88 19.89 6.18
C MET A 1 2.07 21.04 5.18
N GLY A 2 1.11 21.96 4.97
CA GLY A 2 1.34 23.08 4.03
C GLY A 2 2.58 23.94 4.31
N LYS A 3 2.89 24.22 5.60
CA LYS A 3 4.15 24.86 5.98
C LYS A 3 5.40 24.02 5.66
N LEU A 4 5.29 22.68 5.71
CA LEU A 4 6.40 21.79 5.38
C LEU A 4 6.64 21.77 3.86
N LEU A 5 5.58 21.74 3.05
CA LEU A 5 5.69 21.83 1.60
C LEU A 5 6.31 23.18 1.17
N ASN A 6 5.91 24.28 1.81
CA ASN A 6 6.57 25.58 1.61
C ASN A 6 8.07 25.53 1.95
N LEU A 7 8.45 24.88 3.06
CA LEU A 7 9.86 24.70 3.44
C LEU A 7 10.62 23.85 2.42
N MET A 8 9.94 22.93 1.72
CA MET A 8 10.49 22.13 0.64
C MET A 8 10.51 22.85 -0.72
N GLY A 9 10.17 24.14 -0.76
CA GLY A 9 10.22 24.97 -1.97
C GLY A 9 9.00 24.85 -2.90
N GLN A 10 7.91 24.24 -2.44
CA GLN A 10 6.66 24.16 -3.21
C GLN A 10 5.95 25.52 -3.25
N ASP A 11 5.16 25.75 -4.31
CA ASP A 11 4.36 26.96 -4.44
C ASP A 11 3.45 27.17 -3.20
N PRO A 12 3.40 28.39 -2.63
CA PRO A 12 2.61 28.66 -1.43
C PRO A 12 1.11 28.34 -1.56
N THR A 13 0.54 28.53 -2.75
CA THR A 13 -0.88 28.27 -3.01
C THR A 13 -1.13 26.77 -3.08
N ILE A 14 -0.31 26.03 -3.81
CA ILE A 14 -0.39 24.56 -3.89
C ILE A 14 -0.22 23.94 -2.50
N SER A 15 0.78 24.40 -1.75
CA SER A 15 1.07 23.93 -0.40
C SER A 15 -0.08 24.20 0.58
N HIS A 16 -0.74 25.35 0.45
CA HIS A 16 -1.91 25.70 1.25
C HIS A 16 -3.11 24.81 0.94
N GLU A 17 -3.44 24.62 -0.34
CA GLU A 17 -4.57 23.79 -0.75
C GLU A 17 -4.33 22.30 -0.44
N ALA A 18 -3.12 21.77 -0.67
CA ALA A 18 -2.74 20.42 -0.24
C ALA A 18 -2.86 20.27 1.28
N GLY A 19 -2.42 21.29 2.03
CA GLY A 19 -2.58 21.37 3.48
C GLY A 19 -4.03 21.25 3.94
N LYS A 20 -4.95 22.00 3.30
CA LYS A 20 -6.38 21.91 3.58
C LYS A 20 -6.94 20.53 3.25
N PHE A 21 -6.64 20.01 2.06
CA PHE A 21 -7.13 18.69 1.63
C PHE A 21 -6.73 17.58 2.62
N MET A 22 -5.49 17.59 3.10
CA MET A 22 -5.01 16.64 4.11
C MET A 22 -5.74 16.76 5.45
N ILE A 23 -6.06 17.98 5.89
CA ILE A 23 -6.85 18.17 7.12
C ILE A 23 -8.24 17.54 6.97
N TRP A 24 -8.85 17.70 5.80
CA TRP A 24 -10.17 17.11 5.50
C TRP A 24 -10.14 15.59 5.36
N LEU A 25 -8.98 14.98 5.11
CA LEU A 25 -8.80 13.53 5.11
C LEU A 25 -8.59 12.92 6.50
N ILE A 26 -8.36 13.72 7.55
CA ILE A 26 -8.13 13.20 8.92
C ILE A 26 -9.26 12.26 9.38
N PRO A 27 -10.56 12.59 9.24
CA PRO A 27 -11.63 11.68 9.62
C PRO A 27 -11.64 10.37 8.81
N ALA A 28 -11.24 10.42 7.54
CA ALA A 28 -11.12 9.25 6.68
C ALA A 28 -10.03 8.28 7.18
N LEU A 29 -8.97 8.79 7.80
CA LEU A 29 -7.89 7.96 8.36
C LEU A 29 -8.40 7.07 9.50
N PHE A 30 -9.25 7.58 10.39
CA PHE A 30 -9.86 6.78 11.47
C PHE A 30 -10.82 5.72 10.92
N ALA A 31 -11.61 6.09 9.91
CA ALA A 31 -12.48 5.15 9.20
C ALA A 31 -11.65 4.04 8.54
N TYR A 32 -10.57 4.40 7.85
CA TYR A 32 -9.69 3.45 7.18
C TYR A 32 -8.99 2.51 8.16
N GLY A 33 -8.48 3.01 9.29
CA GLY A 33 -7.90 2.16 10.34
C GLY A 33 -8.90 1.13 10.89
N THR A 34 -10.13 1.57 11.16
CA THR A 34 -11.22 0.68 11.60
C THR A 34 -11.60 -0.33 10.51
N LEU A 35 -11.69 0.13 9.26
CA LEU A 35 -12.00 -0.70 8.10
C LEU A 35 -10.96 -1.80 7.91
N GLN A 36 -9.66 -1.47 8.02
CA GLN A 36 -8.59 -2.47 7.89
C GLN A 36 -8.69 -3.55 8.96
N ALA A 37 -9.04 -3.22 10.20
CA ALA A 37 -9.27 -4.22 11.24
C ALA A 37 -10.44 -5.15 10.89
N LEU A 38 -11.57 -4.61 10.41
CA LEU A 38 -12.72 -5.41 9.98
C LEU A 38 -12.40 -6.28 8.76
N VAL A 39 -11.68 -5.75 7.77
CA VAL A 39 -11.23 -6.49 6.59
C VAL A 39 -10.40 -7.70 7.02
N ARG A 40 -9.44 -7.53 7.93
CA ARG A 40 -8.62 -8.62 8.45
C ARG A 40 -9.42 -9.64 9.25
N TYR A 41 -10.40 -9.18 10.05
CA TYR A 41 -11.32 -10.07 10.75
C TYR A 41 -12.04 -11.03 9.79
N PHE A 42 -12.61 -10.53 8.69
CA PHE A 42 -13.30 -11.39 7.72
C PHE A 42 -12.33 -12.22 6.87
N GLN A 43 -11.21 -11.65 6.42
CA GLN A 43 -10.22 -12.35 5.58
C GLN A 43 -9.58 -13.55 6.29
N THR A 44 -9.26 -13.43 7.58
CA THR A 44 -8.66 -14.53 8.36
C THR A 44 -9.60 -15.73 8.54
N GLN A 45 -10.90 -15.54 8.32
CA GLN A 45 -11.94 -16.58 8.34
C GLN A 45 -12.35 -17.00 6.92
N SER A 46 -11.66 -16.52 5.88
CA SER A 46 -12.03 -16.72 4.47
C SER A 46 -13.43 -16.23 4.10
N LEU A 47 -13.99 -15.28 4.86
CA LEU A 47 -15.30 -14.66 4.58
C LEU A 47 -15.13 -13.52 3.56
N ILE A 48 -14.96 -13.88 2.29
CA ILE A 48 -14.67 -12.91 1.22
C ILE A 48 -15.93 -12.24 0.67
N ILE A 49 -17.07 -12.92 0.66
CA ILE A 49 -18.32 -12.39 0.09
C ILE A 49 -18.79 -11.08 0.76
N PRO A 50 -18.77 -10.93 2.10
CA PRO A 50 -19.12 -9.66 2.75
C PRO A 50 -18.18 -8.51 2.36
N LEU A 51 -16.89 -8.81 2.15
CA LEU A 51 -15.89 -7.83 1.72
C LEU A 51 -16.16 -7.36 0.29
N LEU A 52 -16.49 -8.29 -0.60
CA LEU A 52 -16.83 -7.97 -1.98
C LEU A 52 -18.11 -7.12 -2.05
N ILE A 53 -19.20 -7.56 -1.39
CA ILE A 53 -20.48 -6.86 -1.42
C ILE A 53 -20.35 -5.44 -0.84
N SER A 54 -19.73 -5.31 0.34
CA SER A 54 -19.54 -3.99 0.98
C SER A 54 -18.69 -3.05 0.10
N SER A 55 -17.67 -3.57 -0.57
CA SER A 55 -16.83 -2.80 -1.49
C SER A 55 -17.62 -2.33 -2.72
N CYS A 56 -18.39 -3.22 -3.36
CA CYS A 56 -19.23 -2.87 -4.49
C CYS A 56 -20.28 -1.81 -4.12
N VAL A 57 -20.98 -1.99 -2.99
CA VAL A 57 -21.97 -1.02 -2.49
C VAL A 57 -21.29 0.33 -2.21
N THR A 58 -20.12 0.31 -1.57
CA THR A 58 -19.36 1.53 -1.25
C THR A 58 -18.92 2.26 -2.52
N LEU A 59 -18.49 1.54 -3.55
CA LEU A 59 -18.11 2.13 -4.84
C LEU A 59 -19.31 2.77 -5.55
N CYS A 60 -20.44 2.06 -5.63
CA CYS A 60 -21.68 2.56 -6.20
C CYS A 60 -22.22 3.79 -5.44
N PHE A 61 -21.95 3.88 -4.14
CA PHE A 61 -22.25 5.07 -3.33
C PHE A 61 -21.22 6.19 -3.54
N HIS A 62 -19.94 5.86 -3.62
CA HIS A 62 -18.84 6.83 -3.70
C HIS A 62 -18.92 7.67 -4.97
N ILE A 63 -19.15 7.05 -6.14
CA ILE A 63 -19.17 7.73 -7.44
C ILE A 63 -20.19 8.89 -7.45
N PRO A 64 -21.49 8.68 -7.19
CA PRO A 64 -22.47 9.76 -7.20
C PRO A 64 -22.24 10.76 -6.06
N LEU A 65 -21.83 10.29 -4.88
CA LEU A 65 -21.54 11.16 -3.74
C LEU A 65 -20.39 12.12 -4.05
N CYS A 66 -19.29 11.60 -4.60
CA CYS A 66 -18.13 12.38 -4.99
C CYS A 66 -18.51 13.40 -6.06
N TRP A 67 -19.28 12.99 -7.08
CA TRP A 67 -19.77 13.90 -8.11
C TRP A 67 -20.60 15.05 -7.51
N VAL A 68 -21.56 14.75 -6.63
CA VAL A 68 -22.38 15.78 -5.97
C VAL A 68 -21.53 16.71 -5.10
N LEU A 69 -20.61 16.18 -4.30
CA LEU A 69 -19.80 17.01 -3.41
C LEU A 69 -18.75 17.84 -4.15
N VAL A 70 -18.23 17.36 -5.27
CA VAL A 70 -17.22 18.11 -6.04
C VAL A 70 -17.87 19.16 -6.93
N TYR A 71 -18.94 18.81 -7.64
CA TYR A 71 -19.50 19.67 -8.70
C TYR A 71 -20.77 20.43 -8.28
N ASN A 72 -21.63 19.82 -7.48
CA ASN A 72 -22.94 20.40 -7.13
C ASN A 72 -22.91 21.13 -5.78
N SER A 73 -21.89 20.84 -4.97
CA SER A 73 -21.61 21.56 -3.74
C SER A 73 -20.54 22.63 -3.97
N ARG A 74 -20.43 23.60 -3.07
CA ARG A 74 -19.38 24.64 -3.12
C ARG A 74 -18.02 24.15 -2.57
N LEU A 75 -17.84 22.84 -2.37
CA LEU A 75 -16.65 22.27 -1.72
C LEU A 75 -15.50 21.96 -2.69
N GLY A 76 -15.76 21.81 -4.00
CA GLY A 76 -14.72 21.51 -4.99
C GLY A 76 -13.89 20.27 -4.61
N HIS A 77 -12.56 20.38 -4.68
CA HIS A 77 -11.65 19.28 -4.33
C HIS A 77 -11.77 18.82 -2.86
N LEU A 78 -12.14 19.69 -1.91
CA LEU A 78 -12.40 19.29 -0.53
C LEU A 78 -13.62 18.36 -0.42
N GLY A 79 -14.55 18.46 -1.36
CA GLY A 79 -15.68 17.54 -1.51
C GLY A 79 -15.23 16.10 -1.79
N ALA A 80 -14.13 15.92 -2.52
CA ALA A 80 -13.56 14.59 -2.77
C ALA A 80 -12.98 13.96 -1.48
N ALA A 81 -12.26 14.74 -0.67
CA ALA A 81 -11.76 14.27 0.63
C ALA A 81 -12.91 13.83 1.55
N LEU A 82 -13.99 14.62 1.60
CA LEU A 82 -15.18 14.29 2.37
C LEU A 82 -15.88 13.03 1.83
N ALA A 83 -15.99 12.89 0.50
CA ALA A 83 -16.56 11.71 -0.13
C ALA A 83 -15.79 10.44 0.25
N ILE A 84 -14.45 10.48 0.22
CA ILE A 84 -13.59 9.36 0.64
C ILE A 84 -13.90 8.96 2.09
N GLY A 85 -13.94 9.94 3.00
CA GLY A 85 -14.23 9.68 4.41
C GLY A 85 -15.60 9.05 4.64
N MET A 86 -16.65 9.57 4.00
CA MET A 86 -18.00 9.02 4.11
C MET A 86 -18.13 7.63 3.50
N SER A 87 -17.46 7.37 2.37
CA SER A 87 -17.41 6.04 1.77
C SER A 87 -16.71 5.02 2.66
N TYR A 88 -15.61 5.39 3.31
CA TYR A 88 -14.95 4.49 4.27
C TYR A 88 -15.81 4.21 5.50
N TRP A 89 -16.49 5.22 6.05
CA TRP A 89 -17.43 5.00 7.16
C TRP A 89 -18.62 4.13 6.77
N LEU A 90 -19.17 4.30 5.57
CA LEU A 90 -20.19 3.41 5.04
C LEU A 90 -19.69 1.96 5.03
N ASN A 91 -18.48 1.73 4.53
CA ASN A 91 -17.89 0.39 4.47
C ASN A 91 -17.70 -0.22 5.88
N VAL A 92 -17.21 0.59 6.84
CA VAL A 92 -17.12 0.20 8.26
C VAL A 92 -18.49 -0.19 8.82
N ILE A 93 -19.54 0.60 8.54
CA ILE A 93 -20.90 0.32 9.01
C ILE A 93 -21.41 -0.98 8.39
N LEU A 94 -21.29 -1.17 7.08
CA LEU A 94 -21.75 -2.38 6.39
C LEU A 94 -21.08 -3.64 6.94
N LEU A 95 -19.76 -3.62 7.09
CA LEU A 95 -19.00 -4.74 7.64
C LEU A 95 -19.26 -4.95 9.14
N GLY A 96 -19.42 -3.88 9.91
CA GLY A 96 -19.78 -3.95 11.33
C GLY A 96 -21.17 -4.54 11.55
N LEU A 97 -22.16 -4.14 10.73
CA LEU A 97 -23.51 -4.71 10.74
C LEU A 97 -23.47 -6.18 10.33
N HIS A 98 -22.75 -6.54 9.27
CA HIS A 98 -22.57 -7.92 8.86
C HIS A 98 -21.93 -8.77 9.98
N MET A 99 -20.88 -8.25 10.62
CA MET A 99 -20.24 -8.90 11.76
C MET A 99 -21.23 -9.13 12.90
N LYS A 100 -22.14 -8.17 13.17
CA LYS A 100 -23.11 -8.17 14.27
C LYS A 100 -24.34 -9.06 14.03
N TYR A 101 -24.82 -9.19 12.79
CA TYR A 101 -26.09 -9.87 12.52
C TYR A 101 -25.93 -11.26 11.88
N THR A 102 -24.79 -11.54 11.22
CA THR A 102 -24.61 -12.83 10.54
C THR A 102 -24.16 -13.93 11.49
N SER A 103 -24.78 -15.11 11.36
CA SER A 103 -24.44 -16.32 12.14
C SER A 103 -23.02 -16.83 11.87
N ALA A 104 -22.47 -16.59 10.67
CA ALA A 104 -21.08 -16.91 10.32
C ALA A 104 -20.04 -16.30 11.28
N SER A 105 -20.34 -15.15 11.89
CA SER A 105 -19.48 -14.49 12.86
C SER A 105 -19.82 -14.80 14.31
N SER A 106 -20.83 -15.66 14.58
CA SER A 106 -21.31 -15.92 15.95
C SER A 106 -20.24 -16.54 16.86
N LYS A 107 -19.36 -17.40 16.31
CA LYS A 107 -18.30 -18.09 17.07
C LYS A 107 -17.06 -17.25 17.30
N THR A 108 -16.82 -16.24 16.47
CA THR A 108 -15.58 -15.43 16.45
C THR A 108 -15.81 -14.01 16.97
N ARG A 109 -17.06 -13.57 17.06
CA ARG A 109 -17.41 -12.27 17.61
C ARG A 109 -17.25 -12.30 19.13
N VAL A 110 -16.26 -11.55 19.61
CA VAL A 110 -15.98 -11.38 21.04
C VAL A 110 -16.70 -10.11 21.52
N PRO A 111 -17.29 -10.08 22.74
CA PRO A 111 -17.82 -8.85 23.30
C PRO A 111 -16.72 -7.79 23.43
N ILE A 112 -17.08 -6.52 23.26
CA ILE A 112 -16.15 -5.41 23.52
C ILE A 112 -15.89 -5.38 25.03
N SER A 113 -14.66 -5.67 25.43
CA SER A 113 -14.23 -5.69 26.83
C SER A 113 -12.86 -5.00 26.98
N MET A 114 -12.47 -4.69 28.22
CA MET A 114 -11.15 -4.13 28.52
C MET A 114 -10.00 -5.12 28.25
N GLU A 115 -10.30 -6.38 27.95
CA GLU A 115 -9.30 -7.36 27.54
C GLU A 115 -8.63 -6.98 26.21
N ILE A 116 -9.29 -6.15 25.38
CA ILE A 116 -8.70 -5.66 24.13
C ILE A 116 -7.38 -4.90 24.36
N PHE A 117 -7.26 -4.19 25.48
CA PHE A 117 -6.06 -3.44 25.83
C PHE A 117 -4.91 -4.36 26.27
N ARG A 118 -5.18 -5.61 26.64
CA ARG A 118 -4.13 -6.58 27.02
C ARG A 118 -3.33 -7.04 25.80
N GLY A 119 -3.97 -7.16 24.64
CA GLY A 119 -3.34 -7.57 23.39
C GLY A 119 -2.59 -6.46 22.65
N ILE A 120 -2.64 -5.22 23.13
CA ILE A 120 -2.12 -4.07 22.37
C ILE A 120 -0.60 -4.11 22.19
N GLY A 121 0.14 -4.61 23.18
CA GLY A 121 1.59 -4.76 23.10
C GLY A 121 2.01 -5.80 22.07
N GLU A 122 1.32 -6.94 22.03
CA GLU A 122 1.55 -7.98 21.01
C GLU A 122 1.17 -7.48 19.61
N PHE A 123 0.05 -6.75 19.50
CA PHE A 123 -0.33 -6.09 18.25
C PHE A 123 0.78 -5.18 17.73
N PHE A 124 1.29 -4.24 18.55
CA PHE A 124 2.34 -3.32 18.12
C PHE A 124 3.66 -4.01 17.81
N ARG A 125 4.00 -5.10 18.52
CA ARG A 125 5.19 -5.91 18.24
C ARG A 125 5.21 -6.45 16.81
N PHE A 126 4.07 -6.81 16.24
CA PHE A 126 3.98 -7.26 14.84
C PHE A 126 3.63 -6.12 13.87
N ALA A 127 2.81 -5.16 14.29
CA ALA A 127 2.35 -4.07 13.46
C ALA A 127 3.44 -3.05 13.13
N ILE A 128 4.34 -2.73 14.07
CA ILE A 128 5.42 -1.76 13.84
C ILE A 128 6.41 -2.27 12.79
N PRO A 129 6.99 -3.47 12.89
CA PRO A 129 7.90 -3.98 11.87
C PRO A 129 7.23 -4.12 10.50
N PHE A 130 5.96 -4.53 10.49
CA PHE A 130 5.15 -4.59 9.28
C PHE A 130 4.96 -3.20 8.65
N ALA A 131 4.60 -2.20 9.45
CA ALA A 131 4.44 -0.82 9.00
C ALA A 131 5.75 -0.27 8.45
N ILE A 132 6.87 -0.48 9.16
CA ILE A 132 8.21 -0.09 8.70
C ILE A 132 8.54 -0.78 7.37
N MET A 133 8.32 -2.09 7.26
CA MET A 133 8.58 -2.85 6.04
C MET A 133 7.82 -2.28 4.84
N ILE A 134 6.51 -2.01 4.97
CA ILE A 134 5.73 -1.38 3.91
C ILE A 134 6.19 0.06 3.66
N CYS A 135 6.30 0.89 4.69
CA CYS A 135 6.64 2.30 4.53
C CYS A 135 8.00 2.49 3.85
N LEU A 136 9.00 1.69 4.20
CA LEU A 136 10.33 1.77 3.59
C LEU A 136 10.30 1.47 2.08
N GLU A 137 9.45 0.54 1.65
CA GLU A 137 9.26 0.23 0.23
C GLU A 137 8.61 1.42 -0.49
N TRP A 138 7.44 1.86 -0.01
CA TRP A 138 6.71 2.97 -0.64
C TRP A 138 7.48 4.28 -0.61
N TRP A 139 8.20 4.57 0.48
CA TRP A 139 9.06 5.76 0.57
C TRP A 139 10.22 5.70 -0.41
N SER A 140 10.71 4.52 -0.81
CA SER A 140 11.75 4.44 -1.83
C SER A 140 11.26 4.90 -3.21
N PHE A 141 9.99 4.62 -3.55
CA PHE A 141 9.35 5.13 -4.77
C PHE A 141 9.11 6.63 -4.70
N GLU A 142 8.65 7.16 -3.55
CA GLU A 142 8.50 8.60 -3.36
C GLU A 142 9.83 9.34 -3.43
N LEU A 143 10.89 8.77 -2.83
CA LEU A 143 12.25 9.31 -2.96
C LEU A 143 12.72 9.30 -4.41
N LEU A 144 12.40 8.27 -5.19
CA LEU A 144 12.72 8.23 -6.62
C LEU A 144 12.02 9.37 -7.39
N ILE A 145 10.74 9.61 -7.13
CA ILE A 145 9.98 10.70 -7.76
C ILE A 145 10.56 12.07 -7.35
N LEU A 146 10.98 12.21 -6.08
CA LEU A 146 11.67 13.43 -5.64
C LEU A 146 13.03 13.60 -6.35
N LEU A 147 13.79 12.52 -6.54
CA LEU A 147 15.06 12.54 -7.26
C LEU A 147 14.88 12.87 -8.74
N SER A 148 13.80 12.44 -9.38
CA SER A 148 13.56 12.79 -10.79
C SER A 148 13.33 14.28 -11.01
N GLY A 149 12.85 15.00 -9.99
CA GLY A 149 12.79 16.46 -10.00
C GLY A 149 14.15 17.16 -10.11
N LEU A 150 15.26 16.43 -9.93
CA LEU A 150 16.63 16.94 -10.07
C LEU A 150 17.27 16.59 -11.42
N LEU A 151 16.59 15.81 -12.27
CA LEU A 151 17.08 15.43 -13.60
C LEU A 151 16.88 16.55 -14.64
N PRO A 152 17.61 16.53 -15.77
CA PRO A 152 17.32 17.41 -16.90
C PRO A 152 15.89 17.17 -17.41
N ASN A 153 15.11 18.24 -17.57
CA ASN A 153 13.67 18.21 -17.87
C ASN A 153 12.81 17.57 -16.74
N PRO A 154 12.79 18.18 -15.54
CA PRO A 154 12.19 17.57 -14.34
C PRO A 154 10.67 17.35 -14.47
N THR A 155 9.98 18.19 -15.25
CA THR A 155 8.54 18.05 -15.51
C THR A 155 8.26 16.74 -16.26
N LEU A 156 9.02 16.43 -17.31
CA LEU A 156 8.86 15.20 -18.08
C LEU A 156 9.21 13.97 -17.24
N GLU A 157 10.38 13.94 -16.62
CA GLU A 157 10.87 12.79 -15.86
C GLU A 157 9.96 12.46 -14.67
N THR A 158 9.53 13.48 -13.91
CA THR A 158 8.62 13.29 -12.77
C THR A 158 7.24 12.81 -13.22
N SER A 159 6.72 13.34 -14.35
CA SER A 159 5.42 12.93 -14.88
C SER A 159 5.43 11.46 -15.32
N VAL A 160 6.46 11.06 -16.08
CA VAL A 160 6.61 9.67 -16.55
C VAL A 160 6.71 8.70 -15.38
N LEU A 161 7.55 9.01 -14.38
CA LEU A 161 7.73 8.13 -13.22
C LEU A 161 6.48 8.07 -12.33
N SER A 162 5.74 9.17 -12.21
CA SER A 162 4.44 9.19 -11.50
C SER A 162 3.37 8.37 -12.23
N VAL A 163 3.34 8.42 -13.57
CA VAL A 163 2.46 7.57 -14.39
C VAL A 163 2.86 6.10 -14.24
N CYS A 164 4.15 5.76 -14.31
CA CYS A 164 4.63 4.40 -14.09
C CYS A 164 4.27 3.88 -12.68
N LEU A 165 4.40 4.70 -11.64
CA LEU A 165 4.03 4.32 -10.27
C LEU A 165 2.51 4.11 -10.13
N SER A 166 1.72 4.99 -10.74
CA SER A 166 0.25 4.87 -10.78
C SER A 166 -0.19 3.62 -11.55
N THR A 167 0.53 3.29 -12.64
CA THR A 167 0.37 2.06 -13.42
C THR A 167 0.58 0.85 -12.53
N ILE A 168 1.72 0.75 -11.84
CA ILE A 168 2.01 -0.34 -10.90
C ILE A 168 0.93 -0.41 -9.82
N SER A 169 0.61 0.71 -9.17
CA SER A 169 -0.38 0.75 -8.09
C SER A 169 -1.77 0.28 -8.53
N THR A 170 -2.16 0.56 -9.77
CA THR A 170 -3.42 0.11 -10.36
C THR A 170 -3.38 -1.38 -10.70
N LEU A 171 -2.28 -1.85 -11.27
CA LEU A 171 -2.05 -3.26 -11.66
C LEU A 171 -1.71 -4.17 -10.46
N TYR A 172 -1.40 -3.58 -9.30
CA TYR A 172 -1.16 -4.29 -8.03
C TYR A 172 -2.45 -4.94 -7.48
N MET A 173 -3.62 -4.59 -8.02
CA MET A 173 -4.88 -5.30 -7.78
C MET A 173 -5.30 -6.11 -9.02
N ILE A 174 -5.05 -7.42 -8.97
CA ILE A 174 -5.45 -8.48 -9.93
C ILE A 174 -4.48 -8.60 -11.16
N PRO A 175 -4.20 -9.83 -11.69
CA PRO A 175 -2.89 -10.25 -12.18
C PRO A 175 -2.58 -9.81 -13.63
N ASP A 176 -2.14 -8.56 -13.80
CA ASP A 176 -2.12 -7.87 -15.10
C ASP A 176 -0.73 -7.63 -15.73
N GLY A 177 0.37 -8.24 -15.25
CA GLY A 177 1.70 -8.04 -15.87
C GLY A 177 1.73 -8.34 -17.39
N ILE A 178 0.92 -9.30 -17.85
CA ILE A 178 0.74 -9.64 -19.28
C ILE A 178 -0.25 -8.67 -19.97
N ALA A 179 -1.32 -8.26 -19.27
CA ALA A 179 -2.30 -7.31 -19.79
C ALA A 179 -1.68 -5.90 -19.99
N ALA A 180 -0.76 -5.50 -19.12
CA ALA A 180 0.01 -4.25 -19.22
C ALA A 180 0.94 -4.27 -20.45
N ALA A 181 1.64 -5.39 -20.69
CA ALA A 181 2.46 -5.55 -21.90
C ALA A 181 1.60 -5.48 -23.18
N ALA A 182 0.41 -6.08 -23.16
CA ALA A 182 -0.52 -6.07 -24.28
C ALA A 182 -1.18 -4.70 -24.54
N SER A 183 -1.29 -3.85 -23.51
CA SER A 183 -1.94 -2.52 -23.58
C SER A 183 -0.96 -1.34 -23.63
N ARG A 184 0.35 -1.60 -23.73
CA ARG A 184 1.42 -0.59 -23.62
C ARG A 184 1.27 0.64 -24.53
N SER A 185 0.70 0.49 -25.73
CA SER A 185 0.52 1.59 -26.68
C SER A 185 -0.70 2.48 -26.40
N VAL A 186 -1.61 2.02 -25.53
CA VAL A 186 -2.85 2.73 -25.18
C VAL A 186 -2.80 3.22 -23.73
N PHE A 187 -2.05 2.53 -22.86
CA PHE A 187 -2.06 2.77 -21.43
C PHE A 187 -1.57 4.17 -21.04
N GLY A 188 -0.55 4.70 -21.71
CA GLY A 188 -0.05 6.05 -21.46
C GLY A 188 -1.13 7.14 -21.64
N TYR A 189 -2.03 6.96 -22.61
CA TYR A 189 -3.14 7.89 -22.89
C TYR A 189 -4.21 7.93 -21.79
N VAL A 190 -4.27 6.91 -20.93
CA VAL A 190 -5.19 6.91 -19.78
C VAL A 190 -4.78 7.97 -18.76
N PHE A 191 -3.48 8.28 -18.67
CA PHE A 191 -2.93 9.16 -17.63
C PHE A 191 -2.40 10.49 -18.16
N SER A 192 -2.06 10.59 -19.46
CA SER A 192 -1.54 11.82 -20.05
C SER A 192 -2.04 12.03 -21.48
N ASN A 193 -2.32 13.29 -21.82
CA ASN A 193 -2.57 13.73 -23.20
C ASN A 193 -1.31 14.23 -23.91
N ASP A 194 -0.18 14.32 -23.20
CA ASP A 194 1.11 14.75 -23.76
C ASP A 194 1.78 13.57 -24.47
N MET A 195 1.96 13.71 -25.79
CA MET A 195 2.54 12.68 -26.65
C MET A 195 3.97 12.31 -26.25
N GLU A 196 4.75 13.25 -25.71
CA GLU A 196 6.12 12.98 -25.25
C GLU A 196 6.10 12.07 -24.00
N VAL A 197 5.16 12.31 -23.08
CA VAL A 197 4.94 11.45 -21.90
C VAL A 197 4.46 10.06 -22.33
N VAL A 198 3.52 9.99 -23.27
CA VAL A 198 2.96 8.71 -23.73
C VAL A 198 4.00 7.84 -24.43
N ASP A 199 4.82 8.42 -25.31
CA ASP A 199 5.87 7.68 -26.02
C ASP A 199 6.95 7.17 -25.06
N TYR A 200 7.32 8.00 -24.07
CA TYR A 200 8.29 7.60 -23.06
C TYR A 200 7.74 6.50 -22.14
N VAL A 201 6.47 6.58 -21.71
CA VAL A 201 5.80 5.50 -20.96
C VAL A 201 5.77 4.19 -21.78
N THR A 202 5.53 4.28 -23.09
CA THR A 202 5.55 3.11 -23.99
C THR A 202 6.93 2.46 -24.03
N THR A 203 7.99 3.27 -23.99
CA THR A 203 9.39 2.81 -23.90
C THR A 203 9.71 2.20 -22.53
N MET A 204 9.16 2.74 -21.45
CA MET A 204 9.31 2.23 -20.08
C MET A 204 8.52 0.94 -19.82
N ALA A 205 7.54 0.61 -20.67
CA ALA A 205 6.61 -0.49 -20.43
C ALA A 205 7.25 -1.85 -20.11
N PRO A 206 8.35 -2.30 -20.75
CA PRO A 206 9.00 -3.56 -20.39
C PRO A 206 9.54 -3.56 -18.95
N LEU A 207 10.12 -2.44 -18.50
CA LEU A 207 10.62 -2.29 -17.13
C LEU A 207 9.47 -2.28 -16.12
N VAL A 208 8.37 -1.61 -16.46
CA VAL A 208 7.15 -1.60 -15.64
C VAL A 208 6.55 -3.00 -15.53
N CYS A 209 6.47 -3.76 -16.62
CA CYS A 209 5.96 -5.13 -16.61
C CYS A 209 6.82 -6.05 -15.72
N LEU A 210 8.15 -5.91 -15.79
CA LEU A 210 9.07 -6.66 -14.92
C LEU A 210 8.91 -6.24 -13.45
N SER A 211 8.68 -4.95 -13.19
CA SER A 211 8.38 -4.43 -11.84
C SER A 211 7.12 -5.10 -11.29
N VAL A 212 6.03 -5.14 -12.07
CA VAL A 212 4.78 -5.81 -11.67
C VAL A 212 5.01 -7.28 -11.33
N ILE A 213 5.80 -8.02 -12.11
CA ILE A 213 6.10 -9.42 -11.80
C ILE A 213 6.85 -9.56 -10.47
N LEU A 214 7.87 -8.73 -10.25
CA LEU A 214 8.67 -8.73 -9.01
C LEU A 214 7.83 -8.30 -7.80
N ASP A 215 6.97 -7.30 -7.96
CA ASP A 215 6.08 -6.81 -6.91
C ASP A 215 5.05 -7.86 -6.51
N ASN A 216 4.54 -8.64 -7.48
CA ASN A 216 3.66 -9.78 -7.18
C ASN A 216 4.40 -10.89 -6.41
N LEU A 217 5.64 -11.21 -6.82
CA LEU A 217 6.47 -12.18 -6.11
C LEU A 217 6.78 -11.69 -4.69
N HIS A 218 7.11 -10.41 -4.54
CA HIS A 218 7.29 -9.77 -3.24
C HIS A 218 6.00 -9.84 -2.41
N GLY A 219 4.84 -9.52 -2.98
CA GLY A 219 3.55 -9.58 -2.30
C GLY A 219 3.24 -10.95 -1.70
N VAL A 220 3.56 -12.04 -2.41
CA VAL A 220 3.46 -13.42 -1.91
C VAL A 220 4.43 -13.66 -0.75
N LEU A 221 5.72 -13.35 -0.94
CA LEU A 221 6.77 -13.57 0.06
C LEU A 221 6.55 -12.73 1.33
N SER A 222 6.10 -11.50 1.19
CA SER A 222 5.67 -10.60 2.27
C SER A 222 4.41 -11.13 2.96
N GLY A 223 3.49 -11.74 2.21
CA GLY A 223 2.38 -12.53 2.76
C GLY A 223 2.85 -13.65 3.69
N ILE A 224 3.82 -14.44 3.25
CA ILE A 224 4.46 -15.51 4.05
C ILE A 224 5.17 -14.91 5.27
N ALA A 225 5.89 -13.80 5.09
CA ALA A 225 6.55 -13.06 6.17
C ALA A 225 5.58 -12.67 7.30
N ARG A 226 4.39 -12.18 6.92
CA ARG A 226 3.34 -11.83 7.88
C ARG A 226 2.73 -13.05 8.54
N GLY A 227 2.46 -14.10 7.77
CA GLY A 227 1.86 -15.34 8.28
C GLY A 227 2.73 -16.05 9.32
N CYS A 228 4.05 -16.04 9.15
CA CYS A 228 4.98 -16.68 10.09
C CYS A 228 5.44 -15.75 11.25
N GLY A 229 5.20 -14.44 11.14
CA GLY A 229 5.51 -13.48 12.21
C GLY A 229 7.00 -13.13 12.33
N TRP A 230 7.67 -12.92 11.20
CA TRP A 230 9.09 -12.57 11.09
C TRP A 230 9.27 -11.32 10.21
N GLN A 231 8.32 -10.39 10.32
CA GLN A 231 8.30 -9.12 9.60
C GLN A 231 9.54 -8.26 9.89
N ASP A 232 10.16 -8.42 11.07
CA ASP A 232 11.44 -7.79 11.43
C ASP A 232 12.54 -8.10 10.41
N LEU A 233 12.69 -9.37 10.04
CA LEU A 233 13.67 -9.79 9.04
C LEU A 233 13.34 -9.22 7.66
N GLY A 234 12.06 -9.18 7.31
CA GLY A 234 11.58 -8.54 6.09
C GLY A 234 11.93 -7.05 6.02
N ALA A 235 11.80 -6.33 7.13
CA ALA A 235 12.20 -4.92 7.21
C ALA A 235 13.71 -4.73 6.97
N TYR A 236 14.58 -5.56 7.58
CA TYR A 236 16.02 -5.50 7.34
C TYR A 236 16.38 -5.81 5.87
N VAL A 237 15.74 -6.82 5.28
CA VAL A 237 15.90 -7.14 3.86
C VAL A 237 15.49 -5.95 2.99
N ASN A 238 14.39 -5.27 3.34
CA ASN A 238 13.91 -4.11 2.60
C ASN A 238 14.89 -2.92 2.63
N VAL A 239 15.47 -2.64 3.81
CA VAL A 239 16.54 -1.63 3.95
C VAL A 239 17.74 -1.98 3.06
N GLY A 240 18.23 -3.22 3.14
CA GLY A 240 19.38 -3.65 2.34
C GLY A 240 19.10 -3.57 0.85
N ALA A 241 17.94 -4.05 0.42
CA ALA A 241 17.58 -4.13 -1.00
C ALA A 241 17.36 -2.75 -1.63
N TYR A 242 16.53 -1.89 -1.03
CA TYR A 242 16.21 -0.59 -1.64
C TYR A 242 17.18 0.51 -1.26
N TYR A 243 17.62 0.60 0.00
CA TYR A 243 18.40 1.75 0.47
C TYR A 243 19.91 1.55 0.32
N LEU A 244 20.42 0.32 0.42
CA LEU A 244 21.85 0.03 0.25
C LEU A 244 22.23 -0.40 -1.17
N CYS A 245 21.29 -0.95 -1.95
CA CYS A 245 21.53 -1.39 -3.32
C CYS A 245 20.74 -0.58 -4.34
N GLY A 246 19.41 -0.60 -4.27
CA GLY A 246 18.54 -0.04 -5.31
C GLY A 246 18.70 1.46 -5.53
N LEU A 247 18.59 2.28 -4.49
CA LEU A 247 18.72 3.74 -4.55
C LEU A 247 20.12 4.21 -4.98
N PRO A 248 21.23 3.64 -4.47
CA PRO A 248 22.56 3.97 -4.99
C PRO A 248 22.70 3.65 -6.50
N ILE A 249 22.21 2.50 -6.94
CA ILE A 249 22.22 2.12 -8.36
C ILE A 249 21.33 3.06 -9.18
N ALA A 250 20.14 3.40 -8.69
CA ALA A 250 19.23 4.36 -9.30
C ALA A 250 19.95 5.70 -9.52
N ALA A 251 20.61 6.22 -8.48
CA ALA A 251 21.33 7.48 -8.55
C ALA A 251 22.51 7.42 -9.54
N ILE A 252 23.29 6.35 -9.54
CA ILE A 252 24.41 6.17 -10.49
C ILE A 252 23.88 6.11 -11.93
N LEU A 253 22.87 5.29 -12.20
CA LEU A 253 22.32 5.13 -13.55
C LEU A 253 21.62 6.41 -14.04
N GLY A 254 20.80 7.02 -13.18
CA GLY A 254 20.02 8.21 -13.50
C GLY A 254 20.88 9.46 -13.73
N PHE A 255 21.82 9.72 -12.82
CA PHE A 255 22.61 10.96 -12.83
C PHE A 255 24.00 10.80 -13.47
N TRP A 256 24.75 9.75 -13.13
CA TRP A 256 26.14 9.63 -13.62
C TRP A 256 26.18 9.05 -15.04
N LEU A 257 25.45 7.96 -15.28
CA LEU A 257 25.34 7.34 -16.60
C LEU A 257 24.29 8.01 -17.49
N GLN A 258 23.64 9.07 -17.01
CA GLN A 258 22.73 9.92 -17.78
C GLN A 258 21.55 9.15 -18.40
N MET A 259 21.15 8.02 -17.80
CA MET A 259 19.98 7.25 -18.22
C MET A 259 18.66 7.85 -17.70
N ARG A 260 18.72 8.95 -16.94
CA ARG A 260 17.57 9.72 -16.45
C ARG A 260 16.53 8.83 -15.75
N GLY A 261 15.23 9.00 -16.03
CA GLY A 261 14.15 8.23 -15.43
C GLY A 261 14.24 6.73 -15.66
N GLN A 262 14.74 6.28 -16.82
CA GLN A 262 15.02 4.85 -17.06
C GLN A 262 16.04 4.32 -16.05
N GLY A 263 17.15 5.06 -15.83
CA GLY A 263 18.18 4.70 -14.87
C GLY A 263 17.66 4.63 -13.44
N LEU A 264 16.83 5.62 -13.06
CA LEU A 264 16.18 5.63 -11.75
C LEU A 264 15.30 4.37 -11.55
N TRP A 265 14.45 4.05 -12.54
CA TRP A 265 13.54 2.91 -12.47
C TRP A 265 14.26 1.56 -12.46
N ILE A 266 15.34 1.43 -13.24
CA ILE A 266 16.20 0.24 -13.22
C ILE A 266 16.80 0.03 -11.82
N GLY A 267 17.22 1.09 -11.13
CA GLY A 267 17.74 0.95 -9.77
C GLY A 267 16.69 0.42 -8.78
N ILE A 268 15.44 0.89 -8.85
CA ILE A 268 14.34 0.31 -8.06
C ILE A 268 14.08 -1.14 -8.43
N LEU A 269 14.13 -1.49 -9.71
CA LEU A 269 13.96 -2.87 -10.17
C LEU A 269 15.06 -3.79 -9.64
N VAL A 270 16.30 -3.31 -9.54
CA VAL A 270 17.40 -4.04 -8.89
C VAL A 270 17.11 -4.23 -7.40
N GLY A 271 16.63 -3.18 -6.71
CA GLY A 271 16.17 -3.30 -5.32
C GLY A 271 15.10 -4.37 -5.15
N ALA A 272 14.02 -4.30 -5.92
CA ALA A 272 12.94 -5.29 -5.91
C ALA A 272 13.45 -6.72 -6.22
N SER A 273 14.38 -6.88 -7.16
CA SER A 273 14.98 -8.17 -7.50
C SER A 273 15.80 -8.75 -6.34
N VAL A 274 16.65 -7.93 -5.70
CA VAL A 274 17.45 -8.33 -4.53
C VAL A 274 16.53 -8.70 -3.36
N GLN A 275 15.48 -7.91 -3.12
CA GLN A 275 14.49 -8.19 -2.08
C GLN A 275 13.78 -9.52 -2.32
N ALA A 276 13.25 -9.73 -3.53
CA ALA A 276 12.55 -10.96 -3.90
C ALA A 276 13.46 -12.19 -3.77
N LEU A 277 14.72 -12.08 -4.21
CA LEU A 277 15.71 -13.16 -4.06
C LEU A 277 15.99 -13.48 -2.58
N LEU A 278 16.29 -12.47 -1.77
CA LEU A 278 16.60 -12.66 -0.35
C LEU A 278 15.42 -13.27 0.40
N LEU A 279 14.20 -12.74 0.21
CA LEU A 279 13.00 -13.29 0.83
C LEU A 279 12.67 -14.70 0.34
N SER A 280 12.96 -15.03 -0.92
CA SER A 280 12.80 -16.38 -1.46
C SER A 280 13.77 -17.36 -0.78
N ILE A 281 15.06 -17.03 -0.68
CA ILE A 281 16.06 -17.85 0.01
C ILE A 281 15.64 -18.08 1.47
N ILE A 282 15.30 -16.98 2.15
CA ILE A 282 14.83 -16.97 3.52
C ILE A 282 13.63 -17.93 3.69
N THR A 283 12.63 -17.82 2.81
CA THR A 283 11.44 -18.70 2.80
C THR A 283 11.80 -20.16 2.55
N SER A 284 12.63 -20.45 1.55
CA SER A 284 13.07 -21.81 1.21
C SER A 284 13.89 -22.47 2.33
N CYS A 285 14.67 -21.70 3.07
CA CYS A 285 15.47 -22.17 4.20
C CYS A 285 14.69 -22.23 5.53
N THR A 286 13.40 -21.89 5.53
CA THR A 286 12.60 -21.90 6.76
C THR A 286 12.25 -23.31 7.20
N ASN A 287 12.56 -23.64 8.45
CA ASN A 287 12.08 -24.86 9.07
C ASN A 287 10.59 -24.71 9.43
N TRP A 288 9.73 -25.31 8.61
CA TRP A 288 8.27 -25.23 8.73
C TRP A 288 7.72 -25.91 9.99
N GLU A 289 8.33 -27.01 10.44
CA GLU A 289 7.93 -27.68 11.68
C GLU A 289 8.18 -26.79 12.91
N LYS A 290 9.32 -26.09 12.92
CA LYS A 290 9.66 -25.11 13.95
C LYS A 290 8.70 -23.90 13.91
N GLN A 291 8.28 -23.46 12.73
CA GLN A 291 7.29 -22.37 12.64
C GLN A 291 5.90 -22.81 13.12
N ALA A 292 5.46 -24.02 12.75
CA ALA A 292 4.19 -24.58 13.20
C ALA A 292 4.15 -24.77 14.72
N SER A 293 5.24 -25.26 15.33
CA SER A 293 5.35 -25.39 16.79
C SER A 293 5.34 -24.04 17.50
N LYS A 294 6.06 -23.02 16.99
CA LYS A 294 5.99 -21.66 17.52
C LYS A 294 4.59 -21.06 17.44
N ALA A 295 3.90 -21.24 16.31
CA ALA A 295 2.52 -20.78 16.14
C ALA A 295 1.57 -21.45 17.14
N ARG A 296 1.70 -22.77 17.33
CA ARG A 296 0.94 -23.51 18.33
C ARG A 296 1.22 -23.01 19.76
N GLN A 297 2.48 -22.77 20.10
CA GLN A 297 2.86 -22.24 21.42
C GLN A 297 2.24 -20.87 21.69
N ARG A 298 2.30 -19.94 20.71
CA ARG A 298 1.66 -18.61 20.81
C ARG A 298 0.16 -18.73 21.08
N MET A 299 -0.53 -19.67 20.41
CA MET A 299 -1.96 -19.92 20.66
C MET A 299 -2.23 -20.47 22.06
N LEU A 300 -1.38 -21.37 22.56
CA LEU A 300 -1.53 -21.98 23.89
C LEU A 300 -1.21 -21.00 25.03
N GLU A 301 -0.19 -20.17 24.87
CA GLU A 301 0.12 -19.07 25.80
C GLU A 301 -1.04 -18.07 25.86
N GLY A 302 -1.62 -17.71 24.70
CA GLY A 302 -2.83 -16.91 24.63
C GLY A 302 -4.00 -17.54 25.40
N ARG A 303 -4.27 -18.84 25.17
CA ARG A 303 -5.39 -19.55 25.81
C ARG A 303 -5.21 -19.74 27.32
N SER A 304 -4.04 -20.17 27.77
CA SER A 304 -3.74 -20.37 29.20
C SER A 304 -3.79 -19.06 29.99
N SER A 305 -3.39 -17.94 29.37
CA SER A 305 -3.52 -16.61 29.98
C SER A 305 -4.96 -16.17 30.20
N VAL A 306 -5.90 -16.69 29.39
CA VAL A 306 -7.34 -16.46 29.49
C VAL A 306 -7.98 -17.41 30.50
N GLU A 307 -7.67 -18.71 30.44
CA GLU A 307 -8.23 -19.74 31.34
C GLU A 307 -7.78 -19.55 32.80
N ASN A 308 -6.50 -19.26 33.08
CA ASN A 308 -5.99 -19.03 34.45
C ASN A 308 -6.56 -17.76 35.14
N ARG A 309 -7.37 -16.96 34.44
CA ARG A 309 -7.96 -15.72 34.98
C ARG A 309 -9.49 -15.75 35.02
N LEU A 310 -10.10 -16.86 34.61
CA LEU A 310 -11.53 -17.15 34.74
C LEU A 310 -11.82 -18.05 35.96
N THR A 311 -10.78 -18.67 36.53
CA THR A 311 -10.75 -19.33 37.85
C THR A 311 -10.20 -18.38 38.90
#